data_AF-A0A653BYW5-F1
#
_entry.id   AF-A0A653BYW5-F1
#
_cell.length_a   1.000
_cell.length_b   1.000
_cell.length_c   1.000
_cell.angle_alpha   90.00
_cell.angle_beta   90.00
_cell.angle_gamma   90.00
#
_symmetry.space_group_name_H-M   'P 1'
#
loop_
_entity.id
_entity.type
_entity.pdbx_description
1 polymer ?
#
loop_
_entity_poly.entity_id
_entity_poly.type
_entity_poly.pdbx_seq_one_letter_code
_entity_poly.pdbx_strand_id
1 'polypeptide(L)'
;MRFAYEDRDFDNDLAISLQRIQPLYKELLTYVRRKLMDKYGPKVVRPEGPLPAHILGNIWAQDWSNIPDIVLPYAEFRNFDVTGEMLKQGFTPLRMFQMAEEFFTSLGLKPMPPEFWRHSMLERPNGRRVQCTASAWDFCNKVDFRIKQCTEVDMRNLITVHHEMAHIEYYMYYADLPYLYRDGANPGFHEGVANAVILSVFNPIHFRRVGLFENNTDLYELNINFLMLMALRKVAYAPFAYVVDQWRYELSESGSTKMNSLWWDLRLSNQGIVPPVPRNEYHLDAASKRHIPADVPYTKYYVALLLEFQIHEAMCRAARFEGPLHECDVYRSREAGRVLIDILRNGKSRHWRDVIRVITRGETDKVSPDSMLRYFDPLLRWLKSQNRRERVIGWTTFKEDKALFEPLVYGGARRCVRSTLVIFMFVITVALNNLG
;
A
#
# COMPACT_ATOMS: atom_id res chain seq x y z
N MET A 1 -7.23 4.07 -17.47
CA MET A 1 -7.34 3.88 -16.00
C MET A 1 -8.12 5.01 -15.33
N ARG A 2 -7.83 6.29 -15.60
CA ARG A 2 -8.59 7.47 -15.09
C ARG A 2 -10.10 7.44 -15.33
N PHE A 3 -10.52 6.99 -16.52
CA PHE A 3 -11.93 6.91 -16.92
C PHE A 3 -12.83 6.15 -15.92
N ALA A 4 -12.29 5.14 -15.21
CA ALA A 4 -13.06 4.34 -14.27
C ALA A 4 -13.50 5.11 -13.00
N TYR A 5 -12.96 6.31 -12.77
CA TYR A 5 -13.31 7.18 -11.64
C TYR A 5 -14.25 8.31 -12.04
N GLU A 6 -14.56 8.50 -13.33
CA GLU A 6 -15.59 9.45 -13.79
C GLU A 6 -15.45 10.90 -13.27
N ASP A 7 -14.23 11.32 -12.89
CA ASP A 7 -13.95 12.63 -12.31
C ASP A 7 -12.76 13.30 -13.01
N ARG A 8 -12.96 14.55 -13.43
CA ARG A 8 -11.99 15.34 -14.20
C ARG A 8 -10.83 15.85 -13.32
N ASP A 9 -11.10 16.11 -12.04
CA ASP A 9 -10.11 16.65 -11.11
C ASP A 9 -9.37 15.56 -10.32
N PHE A 10 -9.64 14.29 -10.65
CA PHE A 10 -9.19 13.13 -9.91
C PHE A 10 -7.68 13.08 -9.68
N ASP A 11 -6.86 13.31 -10.72
CA ASP A 11 -5.40 13.27 -10.59
C ASP A 11 -4.88 14.36 -9.64
N ASN A 12 -5.47 15.56 -9.71
CA ASN A 12 -5.11 16.68 -8.86
C ASN A 12 -5.52 16.43 -7.40
N ASP A 13 -6.73 15.90 -7.18
CA ASP A 13 -7.21 15.51 -5.85
C ASP A 13 -6.31 14.42 -5.23
N LEU A 14 -5.85 13.44 -6.02
CA LEU A 14 -4.87 12.44 -5.55
C LEU A 14 -3.50 13.06 -5.24
N ALA A 15 -2.99 13.96 -6.08
CA ALA A 15 -1.72 14.63 -5.83
C ALA A 15 -1.77 15.48 -4.55
N ILE A 16 -2.83 16.26 -4.35
CA ILE A 16 -3.07 17.05 -3.13
C ILE A 16 -3.16 16.11 -1.92
N SER A 17 -3.88 15.00 -2.02
CA SER A 17 -3.98 14.05 -0.91
C SER A 17 -2.61 13.50 -0.49
N LEU A 18 -1.72 13.19 -1.45
CA LEU A 18 -0.38 12.70 -1.16
C LEU A 18 0.46 13.78 -0.49
N GLN A 19 0.40 15.03 -0.97
CA GLN A 19 1.10 16.16 -0.36
C GLN A 19 0.70 16.36 1.10
N ARG A 20 -0.58 16.12 1.45
CA ARG A 20 -1.08 16.20 2.83
C ARG A 20 -0.59 15.03 3.70
N ILE A 21 -0.37 13.85 3.12
CA ILE A 21 0.20 12.68 3.81
C ILE A 21 1.72 12.80 3.98
N GLN A 22 2.41 13.50 3.06
CA GLN A 22 3.87 13.59 3.05
C GLN A 22 4.51 14.00 4.39
N PRO A 23 4.00 14.99 5.16
CA PRO A 23 4.58 15.33 6.45
C PRO A 23 4.65 14.13 7.41
N LEU A 24 3.57 13.35 7.51
CA LEU A 24 3.55 12.13 8.34
C LEU A 24 4.51 11.06 7.80
N TYR A 25 4.54 10.86 6.49
CA TYR A 25 5.48 9.94 5.85
C TYR A 25 6.95 10.31 6.10
N LYS A 26 7.30 11.60 5.97
CA LYS A 26 8.67 12.09 6.17
C LYS A 26 9.12 11.93 7.63
N GLU A 27 8.24 12.15 8.59
CA GLU A 27 8.52 11.89 10.01
C GLU A 27 8.76 10.39 10.27
N LEU A 28 7.91 9.52 9.71
CA LEU A 28 8.09 8.08 9.78
C LEU A 28 9.42 7.63 9.15
N LEU A 29 9.71 8.07 7.93
CA LEU A 29 10.94 7.75 7.21
C LEU A 29 12.17 8.20 7.99
N THR A 30 12.14 9.41 8.57
CA THR A 30 13.26 9.94 9.35
C THR A 30 13.55 9.05 10.57
N TYR A 31 12.51 8.66 11.29
CA TYR A 31 12.63 7.78 12.44
C TYR A 31 13.16 6.39 12.04
N VAL A 32 12.57 5.78 11.00
CA VAL A 32 12.97 4.47 10.47
C VAL A 32 14.41 4.50 9.97
N ARG A 33 14.83 5.55 9.27
CA ARG A 33 16.21 5.75 8.81
C ARG A 33 17.20 5.71 9.97
N ARG A 34 16.92 6.43 11.06
CA ARG A 34 17.79 6.41 12.24
C ARG A 34 17.92 5.00 12.81
N LYS A 35 16.81 4.27 12.96
CA LYS A 35 16.82 2.89 13.47
C LYS A 35 17.56 1.92 12.56
N LEU A 36 17.43 2.07 11.24
CA LEU A 36 18.18 1.29 10.26
C LEU A 36 19.67 1.64 10.28
N MET A 37 20.01 2.92 10.49
CA MET A 37 21.40 3.37 10.63
C MET A 37 22.03 2.82 11.92
N ASP A 38 21.29 2.75 13.03
CA ASP A 38 21.75 2.12 14.28
C ASP A 38 22.08 0.63 14.07
N LYS A 39 21.30 -0.08 13.24
CA LYS A 39 21.49 -1.51 12.97
C LYS A 39 22.54 -1.82 11.90
N TYR A 40 22.56 -1.08 10.80
CA TYR A 40 23.41 -1.37 9.62
C TYR A 40 24.61 -0.43 9.45
N GLY A 41 24.65 0.66 10.21
CA GLY A 41 25.73 1.66 10.18
C GLY A 41 25.60 2.69 9.05
N PRO A 42 26.37 3.80 9.15
CA PRO A 42 26.29 4.94 8.22
C PRO A 42 26.82 4.65 6.81
N LYS A 43 27.53 3.54 6.63
CA LYS A 43 28.01 3.08 5.31
C LYS A 43 26.89 2.51 4.45
N VAL A 44 25.85 1.94 5.09
CA VAL A 44 24.70 1.34 4.41
C VAL A 44 23.55 2.35 4.32
N VAL A 45 23.31 3.09 5.41
CA VAL A 45 22.23 4.08 5.50
C VAL A 45 22.84 5.45 5.72
N ARG A 46 22.77 6.32 4.70
CA ARG A 46 23.34 7.65 4.78
C ARG A 46 22.53 8.53 5.75
N PRO A 47 23.19 9.29 6.66
CA PRO A 47 22.52 10.35 7.41
C PRO A 47 21.82 11.33 6.46
N GLU A 48 20.59 11.74 6.78
CA GLU A 48 19.81 12.72 6.00
C GLU A 48 19.46 12.28 4.56
N GLY A 49 19.90 11.11 4.10
CA GLY A 49 19.68 10.62 2.72
C GLY A 49 18.43 9.76 2.54
N PRO A 50 18.18 9.30 1.29
CA PRO A 50 17.15 8.32 1.01
C PRO A 50 17.50 6.93 1.56
N LEU A 51 16.51 6.05 1.63
CA LEU A 51 16.65 4.67 2.12
C LEU A 51 16.98 3.70 0.97
N PRO A 52 17.94 2.77 1.15
CA PRO A 52 18.14 1.68 0.20
C PRO A 52 16.91 0.75 0.15
N ALA A 53 16.40 0.46 -1.05
CA ALA A 53 15.14 -0.29 -1.23
C ALA A 53 15.12 -1.69 -0.59
N HIS A 54 16.26 -2.37 -0.51
CA HIS A 54 16.37 -3.77 -0.09
C HIS A 54 16.30 -4.05 1.43
N ILE A 55 16.34 -3.02 2.29
CA ILE A 55 16.40 -3.20 3.76
C ILE A 55 15.09 -2.87 4.48
N LEU A 56 13.98 -2.81 3.75
CA LEU A 56 12.67 -2.37 4.25
C LEU A 56 11.68 -3.53 4.46
N GLY A 57 12.17 -4.77 4.56
CA GLY A 57 11.37 -5.95 4.89
C GLY A 57 10.43 -6.45 3.78
N ASN A 58 10.44 -5.82 2.61
CA ASN A 58 9.62 -6.20 1.46
C ASN A 58 10.40 -5.96 0.16
N ILE A 59 10.27 -6.87 -0.80
CA ILE A 59 11.00 -6.83 -2.09
C ILE A 59 10.78 -5.52 -2.88
N TRP A 60 9.65 -4.84 -2.72
CA TRP A 60 9.36 -3.54 -3.36
C TRP A 60 9.45 -2.36 -2.39
N ALA A 61 9.80 -2.59 -1.12
CA ALA A 61 9.73 -1.58 -0.06
C ALA A 61 8.36 -0.87 0.05
N GLN A 62 7.28 -1.57 -0.33
CA GLN A 62 5.93 -1.03 -0.26
C GLN A 62 5.30 -1.18 1.13
N ASP A 63 5.79 -2.14 1.92
CA ASP A 63 5.27 -2.49 3.24
C ASP A 63 6.47 -2.71 4.16
N TRP A 64 6.57 -1.92 5.23
CA TRP A 64 7.69 -1.95 6.16
C TRP A 64 7.34 -2.70 7.45
N SER A 65 6.18 -3.37 7.51
CA SER A 65 5.72 -4.09 8.71
C SER A 65 6.56 -5.34 9.04
N ASN A 66 7.48 -5.76 8.16
CA ASN A 66 8.37 -6.91 8.37
C ASN A 66 9.72 -6.55 9.02
N ILE A 67 9.92 -5.31 9.48
CA ILE A 67 11.10 -4.90 10.28
C ILE A 67 10.77 -4.41 11.71
N PRO A 68 9.77 -4.97 12.41
CA PRO A 68 9.33 -4.45 13.71
C PRO A 68 10.41 -4.63 14.79
N ASP A 69 11.28 -5.63 14.65
CA ASP A 69 12.43 -5.87 15.54
C ASP A 69 13.42 -4.69 15.59
N ILE A 70 13.50 -3.93 14.49
CA ILE A 70 14.40 -2.80 14.31
C ILE A 70 13.75 -1.49 14.79
N VAL A 71 12.49 -1.29 14.42
CA VAL A 71 11.86 0.04 14.49
C VAL A 71 10.83 0.19 15.59
N LEU A 72 10.40 -0.88 16.27
CA LEU A 72 9.41 -0.72 17.34
C LEU A 72 9.97 0.13 18.50
N PRO A 73 9.25 1.19 18.90
CA PRO A 73 9.70 2.11 19.95
C PRO A 73 9.96 1.46 21.30
N TYR A 74 9.05 0.62 21.76
CA TYR A 74 9.09 0.02 23.09
C TYR A 74 9.26 -1.49 22.99
N ALA A 75 10.48 -1.97 23.25
CA ALA A 75 10.85 -3.37 23.03
C ALA A 75 10.09 -4.35 23.95
N GLU A 76 9.67 -3.91 25.13
CA GLU A 76 8.95 -4.73 26.11
C GLU A 76 7.50 -5.02 25.67
N PHE A 77 6.93 -4.19 24.79
CA PHE A 77 5.57 -4.32 24.27
C PHE A 77 5.55 -4.77 22.81
N ARG A 78 6.53 -5.58 22.39
CA ARG A 78 6.66 -6.09 21.00
C ARG A 78 5.57 -7.08 20.60
N ASN A 79 5.00 -7.82 21.56
CA ASN A 79 4.20 -8.99 21.27
C ASN A 79 2.71 -8.63 21.08
N PHE A 80 2.41 -8.07 19.90
CA PHE A 80 1.03 -7.89 19.43
C PHE A 80 0.53 -9.08 18.57
N ASP A 81 1.37 -10.10 18.38
CA ASP A 81 1.02 -11.26 17.58
C ASP A 81 0.16 -12.26 18.38
N VAL A 82 -1.09 -12.44 17.97
CA VAL A 82 -2.04 -13.37 18.60
C VAL A 82 -1.94 -14.81 18.09
N THR A 83 -1.01 -15.11 17.16
CA THR A 83 -0.84 -16.44 16.58
C THR A 83 -0.63 -17.53 17.64
N GLY A 84 0.23 -17.26 18.63
CA GLY A 84 0.48 -18.21 19.72
C GLY A 84 -0.76 -18.53 20.53
N GLU A 85 -1.63 -17.54 20.74
CA GLU A 85 -2.88 -17.71 21.48
C GLU A 85 -3.94 -18.45 20.66
N MET A 86 -4.05 -18.16 19.36
CA MET A 86 -4.89 -18.91 18.43
C MET A 86 -4.54 -20.40 18.42
N LEU A 87 -3.25 -20.73 18.39
CA LEU A 87 -2.78 -22.12 18.42
C LEU A 87 -3.11 -22.81 19.74
N LYS A 88 -2.90 -22.14 20.89
CA LYS A 88 -3.27 -22.67 22.21
C LYS A 88 -4.77 -22.97 22.33
N GLN A 89 -5.61 -22.10 21.76
CA GLN A 89 -7.05 -22.27 21.77
C GLN A 89 -7.57 -23.29 20.73
N GLY A 90 -6.68 -23.93 19.95
CA GLY A 90 -7.04 -24.94 18.97
C GLY A 90 -7.79 -24.37 17.76
N PHE A 91 -7.36 -23.20 17.25
CA PHE A 91 -7.94 -22.65 16.03
C PHE A 91 -7.68 -23.56 14.82
N THR A 92 -8.66 -23.59 13.92
CA THR A 92 -8.57 -24.21 12.59
C THR A 92 -8.89 -23.16 11.53
N PRO A 93 -8.52 -23.37 10.25
CA PRO A 93 -8.97 -22.52 9.15
C PRO A 93 -10.48 -22.26 9.19
N LEU A 94 -11.29 -23.31 9.35
CA LEU A 94 -12.75 -23.19 9.44
C LEU A 94 -13.19 -22.26 10.58
N ARG A 95 -12.60 -22.38 11.76
CA ARG A 95 -12.92 -21.51 12.90
C ARG A 95 -12.57 -20.04 12.63
N MET A 96 -11.50 -19.76 11.88
CA MET A 96 -11.14 -18.39 11.48
C MET A 96 -12.21 -17.78 10.56
N PHE A 97 -12.73 -18.55 9.60
CA PHE A 97 -13.83 -18.10 8.73
C PHE A 97 -15.14 -17.93 9.51
N GLN A 98 -15.46 -18.82 10.45
CA GLN A 98 -16.64 -18.69 11.29
C GLN A 98 -16.57 -17.46 12.20
N MET A 99 -15.38 -17.15 12.75
CA MET A 99 -15.14 -15.93 13.52
C MET A 99 -15.35 -14.69 12.65
N ALA A 100 -14.88 -14.70 11.40
CA ALA A 100 -15.11 -13.60 10.47
C ALA A 100 -16.59 -13.45 10.09
N GLU A 101 -17.32 -14.55 9.84
CA GLU A 101 -18.78 -14.50 9.66
C GLU A 101 -19.48 -13.90 10.88
N GLU A 102 -19.07 -14.28 12.09
CA GLU A 102 -19.65 -13.73 13.32
C GLU A 102 -19.41 -12.22 13.43
N PHE A 103 -18.22 -11.73 13.03
CA PHE A 103 -17.96 -10.29 12.96
C PHE A 103 -18.99 -9.59 12.06
N PHE A 104 -19.19 -10.03 10.81
CA PHE A 104 -20.12 -9.39 9.87
C PHE A 104 -21.58 -9.52 10.32
N THR A 105 -22.00 -10.70 10.75
CA THR A 105 -23.36 -10.93 11.25
C THR A 105 -23.64 -10.15 12.53
N SER A 106 -22.64 -9.88 13.38
CA SER A 106 -22.76 -9.00 14.54
C SER A 106 -23.14 -7.56 14.15
N LEU A 107 -22.68 -7.10 12.99
CA LEU A 107 -22.97 -5.77 12.45
C LEU A 107 -24.34 -5.69 11.76
N GLY A 108 -25.00 -6.82 11.47
CA GLY A 108 -26.26 -6.82 10.71
C GLY A 108 -26.12 -7.17 9.25
N LEU A 109 -24.95 -7.65 8.85
CA LEU A 109 -24.76 -8.19 7.52
C LEU A 109 -25.29 -9.62 7.40
N LYS A 110 -25.38 -10.10 6.16
CA LYS A 110 -25.93 -11.42 5.85
C LYS A 110 -24.91 -12.50 6.26
N PRO A 111 -25.33 -13.66 6.81
CA PRO A 111 -24.43 -14.79 6.95
C PRO A 111 -23.99 -15.31 5.58
N MET A 112 -22.88 -16.04 5.52
CA MET A 112 -22.43 -16.67 4.30
C MET A 112 -23.41 -17.78 3.87
N PRO A 113 -23.71 -17.90 2.56
CA PRO A 113 -24.66 -18.90 2.09
C PRO A 113 -24.10 -20.33 2.25
N PRO A 114 -24.95 -21.37 2.34
CA PRO A 114 -24.50 -22.76 2.44
C PRO A 114 -23.54 -23.18 1.32
N GLU A 115 -23.71 -22.65 0.11
CA GLU A 115 -22.87 -22.89 -1.06
C GLU A 115 -21.43 -22.39 -0.85
N PHE A 116 -21.26 -21.26 -0.15
CA PHE A 116 -19.94 -20.72 0.19
C PHE A 116 -19.14 -21.74 1.00
N TRP A 117 -19.74 -22.29 2.07
CA TRP A 117 -19.09 -23.27 2.93
C TRP A 117 -18.80 -24.59 2.23
N ARG A 118 -19.70 -25.02 1.34
CA ARG A 118 -19.57 -26.28 0.60
C ARG A 118 -18.48 -26.23 -0.46
N HIS A 119 -18.31 -25.09 -1.13
CA HIS A 119 -17.52 -25.01 -2.35
C HIS A 119 -16.23 -24.18 -2.25
N SER A 120 -16.05 -23.39 -1.18
CA SER A 120 -14.83 -22.63 -0.96
C SER A 120 -13.63 -23.54 -0.64
N MET A 121 -12.44 -23.11 -1.05
CA MET A 121 -11.18 -23.74 -0.67
C MET A 121 -10.58 -22.93 0.47
N LEU A 122 -10.92 -23.32 1.70
CA LEU A 122 -10.51 -22.62 2.93
C LEU A 122 -9.13 -23.08 3.44
N GLU A 123 -8.66 -24.22 2.99
CA GLU A 123 -7.35 -24.79 3.31
C GLU A 123 -6.71 -25.44 2.08
N ARG A 124 -5.42 -25.71 2.17
CA ARG A 124 -4.70 -26.35 1.06
C ARG A 124 -5.15 -27.82 0.91
N PRO A 125 -5.66 -28.24 -0.26
CA PRO A 125 -6.05 -29.62 -0.48
C PRO A 125 -4.81 -30.54 -0.55
N ASN A 126 -4.95 -31.73 0.02
CA ASN A 126 -3.93 -32.78 -0.07
C ASN A 126 -3.80 -33.30 -1.50
N GLY A 127 -2.56 -33.50 -1.96
CA GLY A 127 -2.28 -34.13 -3.26
C GLY A 127 -2.61 -33.30 -4.52
N ARG A 128 -3.03 -32.03 -4.38
CA ARG A 128 -3.35 -31.16 -5.52
C ARG A 128 -2.50 -29.90 -5.52
N ARG A 129 -1.94 -29.54 -6.69
CA ARG A 129 -1.31 -28.23 -6.90
C ARG A 129 -2.38 -27.17 -7.10
N VAL A 130 -2.32 -26.10 -6.29
CA VAL A 130 -3.28 -25.00 -6.32
C VAL A 130 -2.56 -23.66 -6.17
N GLN A 131 -3.18 -22.59 -6.67
CA GLN A 131 -2.69 -21.22 -6.44
C GLN A 131 -3.16 -20.74 -5.06
N CYS A 132 -2.21 -20.57 -4.13
CA CYS A 132 -2.53 -20.24 -2.73
C CYS A 132 -2.79 -18.76 -2.45
N THR A 133 -2.54 -17.86 -3.40
CA THR A 133 -2.87 -16.43 -3.23
C THR A 133 -4.36 -16.27 -2.96
N ALA A 134 -4.70 -15.69 -1.80
CA ALA A 134 -6.09 -15.46 -1.40
C ALA A 134 -6.86 -14.68 -2.48
N SER A 135 -8.10 -15.07 -2.71
CA SER A 135 -9.04 -14.34 -3.54
C SER A 135 -10.48 -14.76 -3.27
N ALA A 136 -11.39 -13.77 -3.31
CA ALA A 136 -12.83 -13.94 -3.36
C ALA A 136 -13.35 -13.98 -4.81
N TRP A 137 -14.44 -14.72 -5.02
CA TRP A 137 -15.02 -14.99 -6.33
C TRP A 137 -16.55 -14.87 -6.30
N ASP A 138 -17.10 -14.07 -7.21
CA ASP A 138 -18.51 -14.06 -7.59
C ASP A 138 -18.67 -14.86 -8.90
N PHE A 139 -19.51 -15.90 -8.89
CA PHE A 139 -19.80 -16.70 -10.08
C PHE A 139 -20.97 -16.14 -10.91
N CYS A 140 -21.43 -14.92 -10.58
CA CYS A 140 -22.38 -14.11 -11.34
C CYS A 140 -23.80 -14.68 -11.44
N ASN A 141 -24.10 -15.76 -10.70
CA ASN A 141 -25.39 -16.45 -10.68
C ASN A 141 -26.26 -16.09 -9.47
N LYS A 142 -25.82 -15.13 -8.64
CA LYS A 142 -26.48 -14.65 -7.40
C LYS A 142 -26.50 -15.64 -6.23
N VAL A 143 -25.93 -16.83 -6.39
CA VAL A 143 -26.01 -17.93 -5.40
C VAL A 143 -24.62 -18.35 -4.95
N ASP A 144 -23.67 -18.45 -5.89
CA ASP A 144 -22.38 -19.07 -5.68
C ASP A 144 -21.28 -18.01 -5.53
N PHE A 145 -20.84 -17.84 -4.29
CA PHE A 145 -19.75 -16.95 -3.90
C PHE A 145 -18.72 -17.79 -3.14
N ARG A 146 -17.43 -17.64 -3.46
CA ARG A 146 -16.38 -18.52 -2.90
C ARG A 146 -15.12 -17.78 -2.54
N ILE A 147 -14.41 -18.30 -1.54
CA ILE A 147 -13.03 -17.92 -1.25
C ILE A 147 -12.09 -19.07 -1.61
N LYS A 148 -10.91 -18.70 -2.13
CA LYS A 148 -9.81 -19.62 -2.39
C LYS A 148 -8.55 -19.13 -1.68
N GLN A 149 -8.26 -19.68 -0.51
CA GLN A 149 -7.11 -19.35 0.32
C GLN A 149 -6.47 -20.61 0.93
N CYS A 150 -5.15 -20.70 0.89
CA CYS A 150 -4.43 -21.72 1.67
C CYS A 150 -4.19 -21.17 3.07
N THR A 151 -5.22 -21.22 3.91
CA THR A 151 -5.21 -20.58 5.23
C THR A 151 -4.36 -21.38 6.20
N GLU A 152 -3.39 -20.70 6.84
CA GLU A 152 -2.64 -21.22 7.97
C GLU A 152 -3.14 -20.53 9.24
N VAL A 153 -3.00 -21.19 10.39
CA VAL A 153 -3.51 -20.68 11.67
C VAL A 153 -2.52 -19.67 12.23
N ASP A 154 -2.66 -18.43 11.77
CA ASP A 154 -1.87 -17.29 12.22
C ASP A 154 -2.67 -15.97 12.11
N MET A 155 -2.19 -14.93 12.80
CA MET A 155 -2.83 -13.62 12.83
C MET A 155 -2.92 -12.98 11.44
N ARG A 156 -1.91 -13.17 10.58
CA ARG A 156 -1.90 -12.58 9.23
C ARG A 156 -3.03 -13.17 8.37
N ASN A 157 -3.20 -14.49 8.40
CA ASN A 157 -4.27 -15.19 7.71
C ASN A 157 -5.63 -14.86 8.34
N LEU A 158 -5.73 -14.64 9.65
CA LEU A 158 -6.99 -14.17 10.28
C LEU A 158 -7.44 -12.83 9.69
N ILE A 159 -6.50 -11.89 9.54
CA ILE A 159 -6.77 -10.60 8.89
C ILE A 159 -7.15 -10.80 7.42
N THR A 160 -6.44 -11.66 6.68
CA THR A 160 -6.77 -11.96 5.28
C THR A 160 -8.16 -12.58 5.12
N VAL A 161 -8.57 -13.48 6.01
CA VAL A 161 -9.91 -14.09 6.00
C VAL A 161 -11.00 -13.03 6.10
N HIS A 162 -10.88 -12.08 7.04
CA HIS A 162 -11.84 -10.98 7.17
C HIS A 162 -11.85 -10.07 5.92
N HIS A 163 -10.68 -9.83 5.32
CA HIS A 163 -10.57 -9.03 4.09
C HIS A 163 -11.29 -9.71 2.92
N GLU A 164 -11.05 -11.00 2.69
CA GLU A 164 -11.70 -11.74 1.61
C GLU A 164 -13.21 -11.90 1.84
N MET A 165 -13.64 -12.12 3.07
CA MET A 165 -15.08 -12.20 3.40
C MET A 165 -15.80 -10.86 3.21
N ALA A 166 -15.13 -9.73 3.42
CA ALA A 166 -15.71 -8.43 3.07
C ALA A 166 -16.01 -8.29 1.57
N HIS A 167 -15.20 -8.91 0.69
CA HIS A 167 -15.51 -8.96 -0.75
C HIS A 167 -16.76 -9.81 -1.01
N ILE A 168 -16.90 -10.95 -0.32
CA ILE A 168 -18.09 -11.81 -0.44
C ILE A 168 -19.36 -11.07 0.01
N GLU A 169 -19.29 -10.34 1.12
CA GLU A 169 -20.40 -9.46 1.55
C GLU A 169 -20.77 -8.46 0.46
N TYR A 170 -19.78 -7.80 -0.15
CA TYR A 170 -20.04 -6.90 -1.27
C TYR A 170 -20.79 -7.60 -2.41
N TYR A 171 -20.34 -8.79 -2.80
CA TYR A 171 -20.96 -9.60 -3.84
C TYR A 171 -22.43 -9.92 -3.52
N MET A 172 -22.69 -10.35 -2.28
CA MET A 172 -24.03 -10.73 -1.81
C MET A 172 -25.02 -9.55 -1.72
N TYR A 173 -24.53 -8.34 -1.53
CA TYR A 173 -25.37 -7.15 -1.38
C TYR A 173 -25.76 -6.50 -2.71
N TYR A 174 -24.88 -6.53 -3.71
CA TYR A 174 -25.20 -6.01 -5.04
C TYR A 174 -25.69 -7.08 -6.04
N ALA A 175 -25.79 -8.36 -5.63
CA ALA A 175 -26.13 -9.49 -6.50
C ALA A 175 -27.43 -9.28 -7.30
N ASP A 176 -28.37 -8.53 -6.76
CA ASP A 176 -29.65 -8.24 -7.42
C ASP A 176 -29.60 -7.10 -8.44
N LEU A 177 -28.52 -6.32 -8.47
CA LEU A 177 -28.34 -5.32 -9.49
C LEU A 177 -28.17 -5.97 -10.89
N PRO A 178 -28.52 -5.24 -11.97
CA PRO A 178 -28.13 -5.63 -13.32
C PRO A 178 -26.62 -5.91 -13.40
N TYR A 179 -26.23 -6.89 -14.21
CA TYR A 179 -24.85 -7.39 -14.27
C TYR A 179 -23.80 -6.28 -14.40
N LEU A 180 -24.06 -5.26 -15.24
CA LEU A 180 -23.15 -4.13 -15.47
C LEU A 180 -22.91 -3.24 -14.22
N TYR A 181 -23.76 -3.34 -13.20
CA TYR A 181 -23.66 -2.58 -11.96
C TYR A 181 -23.13 -3.42 -10.77
N ARG A 182 -22.77 -4.69 -10.98
CA ARG A 182 -22.21 -5.58 -9.96
C ARG A 182 -20.70 -5.41 -9.82
N ASP A 183 -20.32 -4.24 -9.35
CA ASP A 183 -18.94 -3.87 -9.03
C ASP A 183 -18.99 -2.80 -7.94
N GLY A 184 -17.86 -2.44 -7.36
CA GLY A 184 -17.76 -1.30 -6.46
C GLY A 184 -18.11 0.01 -7.16
N ALA A 185 -18.57 1.01 -6.39
CA ALA A 185 -18.94 2.32 -6.93
C ALA A 185 -17.81 2.97 -7.77
N ASN A 186 -16.56 2.73 -7.39
CA ASN A 186 -15.39 2.86 -8.24
C ASN A 186 -14.38 1.73 -7.91
N PRO A 187 -13.30 1.53 -8.69
CA PRO A 187 -12.37 0.43 -8.48
C PRO A 187 -11.71 0.35 -7.10
N GLY A 188 -11.67 1.46 -6.33
CA GLY A 188 -11.11 1.51 -4.98
C GLY A 188 -12.06 1.04 -3.89
N PHE A 189 -13.37 0.95 -4.14
CA PHE A 189 -14.35 0.64 -3.09
C PHE A 189 -14.27 -0.79 -2.57
N HIS A 190 -14.01 -1.78 -3.43
CA HIS A 190 -13.84 -3.18 -3.00
C HIS A 190 -12.76 -3.30 -1.92
N GLU A 191 -11.56 -2.82 -2.25
CA GLU A 191 -10.41 -2.82 -1.35
C GLU A 191 -10.61 -1.88 -0.15
N GLY A 192 -11.23 -0.71 -0.36
CA GLY A 192 -11.47 0.28 0.68
C GLY A 192 -12.41 -0.23 1.78
N VAL A 193 -13.51 -0.89 1.40
CA VAL A 193 -14.44 -1.50 2.36
C VAL A 193 -13.78 -2.66 3.10
N ALA A 194 -13.13 -3.57 2.37
CA ALA A 194 -12.45 -4.70 2.98
C ALA A 194 -11.41 -4.25 4.01
N ASN A 195 -10.60 -3.24 3.67
CA ASN A 195 -9.59 -2.72 4.58
C ASN A 195 -10.17 -1.89 5.73
N ALA A 196 -11.31 -1.20 5.55
CA ALA A 196 -11.97 -0.45 6.63
C ALA A 196 -12.40 -1.38 7.78
N VAL A 197 -12.90 -2.57 7.43
CA VAL A 197 -13.25 -3.62 8.39
C VAL A 197 -12.00 -4.09 9.13
N ILE A 198 -10.89 -4.28 8.42
CA ILE A 198 -9.61 -4.68 9.03
C ILE A 198 -9.12 -3.68 10.07
N LEU A 199 -9.39 -2.38 9.93
CA LEU A 199 -9.01 -1.40 10.95
C LEU A 199 -9.70 -1.65 12.31
N SER A 200 -10.87 -2.30 12.31
CA SER A 200 -11.54 -2.72 13.56
C SER A 200 -11.08 -4.10 14.02
N VAL A 201 -10.87 -5.04 13.10
CA VAL A 201 -10.47 -6.42 13.44
C VAL A 201 -9.02 -6.48 13.94
N PHE A 202 -8.10 -5.83 13.24
CA PHE A 202 -6.69 -5.72 13.63
C PHE A 202 -6.52 -4.57 14.61
N ASN A 203 -7.09 -4.72 15.80
CA ASN A 203 -7.08 -3.74 16.87
C ASN A 203 -6.89 -4.48 18.22
N PRO A 204 -5.97 -4.05 19.10
CA PRO A 204 -5.80 -4.64 20.42
C PRO A 204 -7.09 -4.75 21.24
N ILE A 205 -7.97 -3.75 21.14
CA ILE A 205 -9.26 -3.74 21.83
C ILE A 205 -10.15 -4.86 21.31
N HIS A 206 -10.17 -5.06 19.98
CA HIS A 206 -10.95 -6.13 19.37
C HIS A 206 -10.41 -7.51 19.77
N PHE A 207 -9.10 -7.74 19.65
CA PHE A 207 -8.49 -9.01 20.04
C PHE A 207 -8.71 -9.34 21.52
N ARG A 208 -8.74 -8.34 22.40
CA ARG A 208 -9.12 -8.54 23.80
C ARG A 208 -10.58 -8.94 23.95
N ARG A 209 -11.50 -8.28 23.24
CA ARG A 209 -12.94 -8.60 23.26
C ARG A 209 -13.25 -10.02 22.77
N VAL A 210 -12.51 -10.51 21.78
CA VAL A 210 -12.68 -11.89 21.26
C VAL A 210 -11.81 -12.92 21.99
N GLY A 211 -11.12 -12.53 23.07
CA GLY A 211 -10.35 -13.45 23.92
C GLY A 211 -9.03 -13.93 23.33
N LEU A 212 -8.45 -13.20 22.36
CA LEU A 212 -7.16 -13.50 21.74
C LEU A 212 -6.00 -12.68 22.31
N PHE A 213 -6.28 -11.69 23.16
CA PHE A 213 -5.27 -10.79 23.73
C PHE A 213 -5.61 -10.39 25.17
N GLU A 214 -4.73 -10.70 26.12
CA GLU A 214 -5.01 -10.50 27.56
C GLU A 214 -4.45 -9.17 28.11
N ASN A 215 -3.45 -8.58 27.45
CA ASN A 215 -2.76 -7.39 27.97
C ASN A 215 -3.68 -6.18 28.09
N ASN A 216 -3.32 -5.27 29.01
CA ASN A 216 -4.00 -4.00 29.14
C ASN A 216 -3.84 -3.17 27.85
N THR A 217 -4.96 -2.90 27.19
CA THR A 217 -5.06 -2.16 25.93
C THR A 217 -4.86 -0.66 26.10
N ASP A 218 -4.94 -0.15 27.33
CA ASP A 218 -4.90 1.27 27.64
C ASP A 218 -3.46 1.78 27.84
N LEU A 219 -2.46 0.91 27.65
CA LEU A 219 -1.05 1.25 27.79
C LEU A 219 -0.59 2.13 26.63
N TYR A 220 0.00 3.28 26.96
CA TYR A 220 0.50 4.25 25.99
C TYR A 220 1.54 3.63 25.04
N GLU A 221 2.47 2.85 25.59
CA GLU A 221 3.55 2.20 24.86
C GLU A 221 3.02 1.18 23.84
N LEU A 222 1.99 0.43 24.23
CA LEU A 222 1.33 -0.54 23.36
C LEU A 222 0.62 0.16 22.20
N ASN A 223 -0.11 1.25 22.47
CA ASN A 223 -0.81 2.02 21.44
C ASN A 223 0.16 2.68 20.46
N ILE A 224 1.30 3.22 20.93
CA ILE A 224 2.33 3.76 20.04
C ILE A 224 2.99 2.66 19.19
N ASN A 225 3.29 1.49 19.77
CA ASN A 225 3.80 0.35 19.01
C ASN A 225 2.81 -0.13 17.93
N PHE A 226 1.52 -0.23 18.27
CA PHE A 226 0.45 -0.59 17.35
C PHE A 226 0.33 0.44 16.21
N LEU A 227 0.26 1.73 16.55
CA LEU A 227 0.22 2.80 15.54
C LEU A 227 1.48 2.80 14.65
N MET A 228 2.66 2.55 15.22
CA MET A 228 3.90 2.41 14.44
C MET A 228 3.76 1.25 13.43
N LEU A 229 3.30 0.07 13.85
CA LEU A 229 3.07 -1.07 12.97
C LEU A 229 2.07 -0.74 11.85
N MET A 230 0.99 -0.05 12.20
CA MET A 230 0.00 0.44 11.24
C MET A 230 0.59 1.46 10.26
N ALA A 231 1.45 2.36 10.72
CA ALA A 231 2.10 3.35 9.87
C ALA A 231 3.09 2.71 8.89
N LEU A 232 3.86 1.72 9.34
CA LEU A 232 4.75 0.93 8.48
C LEU A 232 4.00 0.19 7.35
N ARG A 233 2.73 -0.16 7.58
CA ARG A 233 1.88 -0.84 6.60
C ARG A 233 1.07 0.11 5.72
N LYS A 234 0.61 1.24 6.26
CA LYS A 234 -0.35 2.15 5.61
C LYS A 234 0.28 3.46 5.15
N VAL A 235 0.98 4.15 6.05
CA VAL A 235 1.67 5.42 5.74
C VAL A 235 2.84 5.18 4.79
N ALA A 236 3.65 4.15 5.03
CA ALA A 236 4.77 3.83 4.15
C ALA A 236 4.32 3.37 2.75
N TYR A 237 3.13 2.78 2.67
CA TYR A 237 2.54 2.30 1.44
C TYR A 237 1.95 3.42 0.58
N ALA A 238 1.44 4.51 1.16
CA ALA A 238 0.79 5.61 0.43
C ALA A 238 1.63 6.12 -0.76
N PRO A 239 2.90 6.54 -0.58
CA PRO A 239 3.75 6.93 -1.70
C PRO A 239 3.96 5.83 -2.74
N PHE A 240 4.12 4.57 -2.33
CA PHE A 240 4.29 3.46 -3.28
C PHE A 240 3.04 3.27 -4.13
N ALA A 241 1.87 3.23 -3.50
CA ALA A 241 0.60 3.01 -4.20
C ALA A 241 0.28 4.12 -5.20
N TYR A 242 0.74 5.35 -4.92
CA TYR A 242 0.65 6.46 -5.85
C TYR A 242 1.60 6.30 -7.05
N VAL A 243 2.90 6.06 -6.81
CA VAL A 243 3.91 6.10 -7.90
C VAL A 243 3.74 5.02 -8.97
N VAL A 244 3.15 3.87 -8.65
CA VAL A 244 3.08 2.73 -9.59
C VAL A 244 2.30 3.08 -10.86
N ASP A 245 1.13 3.71 -10.71
CA ASP A 245 0.35 4.13 -11.88
C ASP A 245 0.79 5.51 -12.40
N GLN A 246 1.39 6.39 -11.57
CA GLN A 246 2.04 7.60 -12.10
C GLN A 246 3.14 7.25 -13.11
N TRP A 247 3.95 6.24 -12.80
CA TRP A 247 4.95 5.71 -13.74
C TRP A 247 4.32 5.26 -15.06
N ARG A 248 3.17 4.56 -15.03
CA ARG A 248 2.47 4.12 -16.25
C ARG A 248 1.88 5.29 -17.05
N TYR A 249 1.36 6.31 -16.36
CA TYR A 249 0.83 7.52 -16.99
C TYR A 249 1.95 8.31 -17.65
N GLU A 250 3.01 8.64 -16.91
CA GLU A 250 4.15 9.37 -17.45
C GLU A 250 4.82 8.61 -18.59
N LEU A 251 4.94 7.28 -18.49
CA LEU A 251 5.47 6.45 -19.58
C LEU A 251 4.64 6.54 -20.88
N SER A 252 3.32 6.66 -20.75
CA SER A 252 2.42 6.80 -21.90
C SER A 252 2.55 8.17 -22.58
N GLU A 253 3.01 9.19 -21.85
CA GLU A 253 3.26 10.54 -22.37
C GLU A 253 4.70 10.72 -22.87
N SER A 254 5.69 10.17 -22.15
CA SER A 254 7.13 10.38 -22.40
C SER A 254 7.78 9.34 -23.34
N GLY A 255 7.11 8.22 -23.60
CA GLY A 255 7.64 7.11 -24.39
C GLY A 255 8.61 6.19 -23.62
N SER A 256 9.00 5.08 -24.25
CA SER A 256 9.66 3.93 -23.61
C SER A 256 11.19 3.98 -23.47
N THR A 257 11.83 5.13 -23.73
CA THR A 257 13.30 5.23 -23.74
C THR A 257 13.94 5.34 -22.35
N LYS A 258 13.16 5.78 -21.35
CA LYS A 258 13.60 6.03 -19.97
C LYS A 258 12.73 5.31 -18.94
N MET A 259 12.38 4.06 -19.23
CA MET A 259 11.45 3.30 -18.40
C MET A 259 11.98 3.11 -16.99
N ASN A 260 13.25 2.73 -16.84
CA ASN A 260 13.80 2.38 -15.54
C ASN A 260 14.29 3.60 -14.77
N SER A 261 14.87 4.60 -15.44
CA SER A 261 15.27 5.84 -14.79
C SER A 261 14.06 6.61 -14.26
N LEU A 262 12.97 6.68 -15.03
CA LEU A 262 11.70 7.28 -14.59
C LEU A 262 11.13 6.58 -13.36
N TRP A 263 11.16 5.24 -13.33
CA TRP A 263 10.71 4.47 -12.17
C TRP A 263 11.47 4.89 -10.90
N TRP A 264 12.80 4.98 -10.97
CA TRP A 264 13.61 5.35 -9.82
C TRP A 264 13.54 6.85 -9.47
N ASP A 265 13.35 7.75 -10.43
CA ASP A 265 13.13 9.17 -10.14
C ASP A 265 11.82 9.39 -9.39
N LEU A 266 10.73 8.69 -9.78
CA LEU A 266 9.46 8.70 -9.06
C LEU A 266 9.57 8.10 -7.66
N ARG A 267 10.29 6.99 -7.52
CA ARG A 267 10.58 6.35 -6.22
C ARG A 267 11.37 7.29 -5.30
N LEU A 268 12.39 7.95 -5.82
CA LEU A 268 13.23 8.87 -5.03
C LEU A 268 12.46 10.13 -4.63
N SER A 269 11.71 10.73 -5.55
CA SER A 269 10.98 11.99 -5.32
C SER A 269 9.78 11.83 -4.38
N ASN A 270 9.08 10.69 -4.41
CA ASN A 270 7.88 10.47 -3.60
C ASN A 270 8.14 9.63 -2.36
N GLN A 271 9.07 8.67 -2.40
CA GLN A 271 9.35 7.77 -1.28
C GLN A 271 10.70 8.03 -0.61
N GLY A 272 11.63 8.74 -1.25
CA GLY A 272 12.98 8.84 -0.72
C GLY A 272 13.66 7.48 -0.68
N ILE A 273 13.47 6.67 -1.72
CA ILE A 273 14.05 5.33 -1.84
C ILE A 273 14.98 5.29 -3.06
N VAL A 274 16.14 4.68 -2.89
CA VAL A 274 17.15 4.48 -3.94
C VAL A 274 17.41 3.00 -4.20
N PRO A 275 17.83 2.63 -5.43
CA PRO A 275 18.29 1.27 -5.67
C PRO A 275 19.60 1.00 -4.90
N PRO A 276 19.80 -0.20 -4.35
CA PRO A 276 21.03 -0.52 -3.62
C PRO A 276 22.25 -0.69 -4.52
N VAL A 277 22.03 -0.86 -5.83
CA VAL A 277 23.07 -1.02 -6.85
C VAL A 277 22.71 -0.15 -8.06
N PRO A 278 23.70 0.34 -8.83
CA PRO A 278 23.44 1.09 -10.04
C PRO A 278 22.54 0.33 -11.03
N ARG A 279 21.60 1.05 -11.63
CA ARG A 279 20.62 0.60 -12.62
C ARG A 279 20.79 1.39 -13.91
N ASN A 280 20.26 0.85 -14.98
CA ASN A 280 20.25 1.45 -16.32
C ASN A 280 19.02 0.92 -17.07
N GLU A 281 18.84 1.35 -18.33
CA GLU A 281 17.68 0.98 -19.16
C GLU A 281 17.72 -0.48 -19.69
N TYR A 282 18.77 -1.27 -19.43
CA TYR A 282 18.72 -2.72 -19.65
C TYR A 282 17.88 -3.44 -18.60
N HIS A 283 17.59 -2.77 -17.48
CA HIS A 283 16.75 -3.27 -16.42
C HIS A 283 15.32 -2.73 -16.56
N LEU A 284 14.34 -3.46 -16.04
CA LEU A 284 12.96 -3.00 -15.94
C LEU A 284 12.40 -3.36 -14.56
N ASP A 285 12.84 -2.62 -13.55
CA ASP A 285 12.55 -2.92 -12.14
C ASP A 285 11.06 -2.81 -11.83
N ALA A 286 10.33 -1.90 -12.49
CA ALA A 286 8.88 -1.80 -12.39
C ALA A 286 8.17 -3.12 -12.75
N ALA A 287 8.65 -3.86 -13.77
CA ALA A 287 8.04 -5.13 -14.20
C ALA A 287 8.25 -6.28 -13.20
N SER A 288 9.14 -6.13 -12.21
CA SER A 288 9.24 -7.09 -11.11
C SER A 288 8.02 -7.08 -10.19
N LYS A 289 7.21 -6.02 -10.23
CA LYS A 289 5.94 -5.91 -9.51
C LYS A 289 4.82 -6.50 -10.35
N ARG A 290 4.25 -7.64 -9.93
CA ARG A 290 3.19 -8.42 -10.63
C ARG A 290 2.16 -7.58 -11.38
N HIS A 291 1.65 -6.51 -10.77
CA HIS A 291 0.61 -5.66 -11.34
C HIS A 291 1.00 -5.00 -12.66
N ILE A 292 2.29 -4.73 -12.88
CA ILE A 292 2.80 -4.16 -14.13
C ILE A 292 2.69 -5.15 -15.29
N PRO A 293 3.34 -6.35 -15.28
CA PRO A 293 3.21 -7.30 -16.39
C PRO A 293 1.83 -7.96 -16.49
N ALA A 294 1.03 -7.94 -15.42
CA ALA A 294 -0.35 -8.43 -15.44
C ALA A 294 -1.38 -7.38 -15.89
N ASP A 295 -0.93 -6.18 -16.26
CA ASP A 295 -1.79 -5.04 -16.67
C ASP A 295 -2.93 -4.71 -15.68
N VAL A 296 -2.66 -4.86 -14.38
CA VAL A 296 -3.64 -4.57 -13.33
C VAL A 296 -3.47 -3.12 -12.86
N PRO A 297 -4.49 -2.25 -12.97
CA PRO A 297 -4.45 -0.89 -12.43
C PRO A 297 -4.10 -0.85 -10.93
N TYR A 298 -3.24 0.08 -10.54
CA TYR A 298 -2.74 0.21 -9.18
C TYR A 298 -3.34 1.40 -8.41
N THR A 299 -3.83 2.44 -9.10
CA THR A 299 -4.45 3.63 -8.48
C THR A 299 -5.58 3.25 -7.51
N LYS A 300 -6.28 2.14 -7.79
CA LYS A 300 -7.32 1.60 -6.90
C LYS A 300 -6.84 1.35 -5.47
N TYR A 301 -5.59 0.95 -5.28
CA TYR A 301 -5.04 0.70 -3.95
C TYR A 301 -4.75 1.99 -3.19
N TYR A 302 -4.38 3.07 -3.89
CA TYR A 302 -4.19 4.38 -3.27
C TYR A 302 -5.54 5.00 -2.88
N VAL A 303 -6.55 4.89 -3.75
CA VAL A 303 -7.92 5.32 -3.43
C VAL A 303 -8.50 4.51 -2.27
N ALA A 304 -8.32 3.19 -2.30
CA ALA A 304 -8.73 2.30 -1.21
C ALA A 304 -8.09 2.68 0.13
N LEU A 305 -6.81 3.06 0.11
CA LEU A 305 -6.09 3.53 1.30
C LEU A 305 -6.69 4.80 1.91
N LEU A 306 -7.25 5.70 1.10
CA LEU A 306 -7.93 6.88 1.62
C LEU A 306 -9.35 6.53 2.10
N LEU A 307 -10.07 5.75 1.29
CA LEU A 307 -11.43 5.30 1.59
C LEU A 307 -11.51 4.45 2.86
N GLU A 308 -10.55 3.58 3.12
CA GLU A 308 -10.59 2.69 4.29
C GLU A 308 -10.68 3.46 5.61
N PHE A 309 -9.94 4.57 5.76
CA PHE A 309 -10.01 5.41 6.95
C PHE A 309 -11.28 6.26 6.98
N GLN A 310 -11.75 6.77 5.84
CA GLN A 310 -13.01 7.53 5.77
C GLN A 310 -14.22 6.66 6.12
N ILE A 311 -14.28 5.44 5.58
CA ILE A 311 -15.34 4.47 5.88
C ILE A 311 -15.24 4.03 7.34
N HIS A 312 -14.04 3.75 7.84
CA HIS A 312 -13.85 3.40 9.25
C HIS A 312 -14.31 4.52 10.19
N GLU A 313 -13.94 5.77 9.93
CA GLU A 313 -14.43 6.91 10.72
C GLU A 313 -15.96 7.05 10.66
N ALA A 314 -16.57 6.88 9.49
CA ALA A 314 -18.02 6.90 9.35
C ALA A 314 -18.70 5.80 10.18
N MET A 315 -18.15 4.58 10.16
CA MET A 315 -18.63 3.48 10.99
C MET A 315 -18.46 3.78 12.49
N CYS A 316 -17.33 4.31 12.91
CA CYS A 316 -17.06 4.68 14.31
C CYS A 316 -18.01 5.77 14.83
N ARG A 317 -18.28 6.79 14.01
CA ARG A 317 -19.27 7.83 14.32
C ARG A 317 -20.69 7.26 14.41
N ALA A 318 -21.04 6.33 13.51
CA ALA A 318 -22.33 5.64 13.57
C ALA A 318 -22.46 4.78 14.84
N ALA A 319 -21.38 4.11 15.25
CA ALA A 319 -21.29 3.38 16.50
C ALA A 319 -21.26 4.26 17.76
N ARG A 320 -21.27 5.61 17.60
CA ARG A 320 -21.15 6.59 18.69
C ARG A 320 -19.89 6.39 19.54
N PHE A 321 -18.81 5.94 18.91
CA PHE A 321 -17.52 5.80 19.57
C PHE A 321 -16.93 7.19 19.86
N GLU A 322 -16.51 7.41 21.09
CA GLU A 322 -15.78 8.60 21.54
C GLU A 322 -14.36 8.20 21.90
N GLY A 323 -13.37 8.88 21.33
CA GLY A 323 -11.96 8.60 21.60
C GLY A 323 -11.09 8.74 20.35
N PRO A 324 -9.79 8.41 20.47
CA PRO A 324 -8.87 8.34 19.34
C PRO A 324 -9.35 7.33 18.30
N LEU A 325 -9.38 7.72 17.02
CA LEU A 325 -9.97 6.89 15.95
C LEU A 325 -9.34 5.49 15.85
N HIS A 326 -8.05 5.34 16.18
CA HIS A 326 -7.36 4.05 16.12
C HIS A 326 -7.78 3.03 17.17
N GLU A 327 -8.47 3.47 18.22
CA GLU A 327 -9.01 2.60 19.27
C GLU A 327 -10.42 2.10 18.92
N CYS A 328 -11.05 2.65 17.88
CA CYS A 328 -12.39 2.27 17.50
C CYS A 328 -12.49 0.80 17.07
N ASP A 329 -13.41 0.08 17.70
CA ASP A 329 -13.84 -1.27 17.30
C ASP A 329 -15.36 -1.27 17.13
N VAL A 330 -15.81 -1.45 15.89
CA VAL A 330 -17.23 -1.39 15.50
C VAL A 330 -17.97 -2.71 15.75
N TYR A 331 -17.28 -3.75 16.22
CA TYR A 331 -17.86 -5.06 16.50
C TYR A 331 -19.18 -4.96 17.30
N ARG A 332 -20.21 -5.70 16.86
CA ARG A 332 -21.59 -5.68 17.39
C ARG A 332 -22.36 -4.36 17.26
N SER A 333 -21.86 -3.36 16.54
CA SER A 333 -22.61 -2.15 16.23
C SER A 333 -23.47 -2.32 14.97
N ARG A 334 -24.79 -2.44 15.15
CA ARG A 334 -25.75 -2.49 14.02
C ARG A 334 -25.77 -1.19 13.24
N GLU A 335 -25.54 -0.06 13.91
CA GLU A 335 -25.44 1.26 13.31
C GLU A 335 -24.25 1.38 12.36
N ALA A 336 -23.08 0.86 12.75
CA ALA A 336 -21.92 0.76 11.87
C ALA A 336 -22.19 -0.16 10.67
N GLY A 337 -22.84 -1.30 10.91
CA GLY A 337 -23.23 -2.21 9.82
C GLY A 337 -24.17 -1.57 8.80
N ARG A 338 -25.09 -0.69 9.21
CA ARG A 338 -25.93 0.08 8.27
C ARG A 338 -25.10 0.93 7.32
N VAL A 339 -24.00 1.54 7.79
CA VAL A 339 -23.07 2.29 6.94
C VAL A 339 -22.43 1.39 5.89
N LEU A 340 -21.97 0.19 6.27
CA LEU A 340 -21.45 -0.79 5.32
C LEU A 340 -22.52 -1.19 4.30
N ILE A 341 -23.70 -1.61 4.75
CA ILE A 341 -24.81 -2.03 3.90
C ILE A 341 -25.18 -0.94 2.88
N ASP A 342 -25.19 0.32 3.30
CA ASP A 342 -25.43 1.45 2.42
C ASP A 342 -24.39 1.60 1.32
N ILE A 343 -23.12 1.26 1.57
CA ILE A 343 -22.10 1.18 0.51
C ILE A 343 -22.36 -0.03 -0.38
N LEU A 344 -22.46 -1.22 0.23
CA LEU A 344 -22.45 -2.49 -0.48
C LEU A 344 -23.62 -2.64 -1.47
N ARG A 345 -24.83 -2.23 -1.06
CA ARG A 345 -26.05 -2.42 -1.86
C ARG A 345 -26.11 -1.57 -3.12
N ASN A 346 -25.36 -0.47 -3.17
CA ASN A 346 -25.38 0.44 -4.32
C ASN A 346 -24.58 -0.13 -5.50
N GLY A 347 -23.59 -0.99 -5.25
CA GLY A 347 -22.64 -1.43 -6.27
C GLY A 347 -22.16 -0.24 -7.11
N LYS A 348 -22.21 -0.39 -8.43
CA LYS A 348 -21.89 0.66 -9.40
C LYS A 348 -23.13 1.39 -9.95
N SER A 349 -24.29 1.24 -9.32
CA SER A 349 -25.54 1.89 -9.78
C SER A 349 -25.63 3.38 -9.46
N ARG A 350 -24.77 3.88 -8.57
CA ARG A 350 -24.66 5.30 -8.20
C ARG A 350 -23.24 5.79 -8.39
N HIS A 351 -23.11 7.09 -8.70
CA HIS A 351 -21.80 7.72 -8.75
C HIS A 351 -21.13 7.66 -7.37
N TRP A 352 -19.85 7.31 -7.33
CA TRP A 352 -19.13 7.06 -6.08
C TRP A 352 -19.09 8.26 -5.13
N ARG A 353 -19.11 9.49 -5.66
CA ARG A 353 -19.19 10.73 -4.86
C ARG A 353 -20.49 10.81 -4.04
N ASP A 354 -21.60 10.34 -4.61
CA ASP A 354 -22.87 10.29 -3.88
C ASP A 354 -22.83 9.23 -2.78
N VAL A 355 -22.15 8.09 -3.01
CA VAL A 355 -21.94 7.07 -1.99
C VAL A 355 -21.13 7.64 -0.83
N ILE A 356 -20.04 8.38 -1.10
CA ILE A 356 -19.25 9.08 -0.06
C ILE A 356 -20.14 10.08 0.69
N ARG A 357 -20.89 10.90 -0.04
CA ARG A 357 -21.77 11.91 0.56
C ARG A 357 -22.79 11.30 1.53
N VAL A 358 -23.35 10.13 1.18
CA VAL A 358 -24.28 9.41 2.06
C VAL A 358 -23.58 8.95 3.34
N ILE A 359 -22.44 8.27 3.23
CA ILE A 359 -21.77 7.70 4.42
C ILE A 359 -21.16 8.78 5.33
N THR A 360 -20.74 9.92 4.77
CA THR A 360 -20.25 11.06 5.54
C THR A 360 -21.37 12.02 5.95
N ARG A 361 -22.64 11.66 5.76
CA ARG A 361 -23.82 12.49 6.11
C ARG A 361 -23.76 13.92 5.54
N GLY A 362 -23.23 14.06 4.33
CA GLY A 362 -23.14 15.35 3.61
C GLY A 362 -21.88 16.17 3.90
N GLU A 363 -20.98 15.74 4.80
CA GLU A 363 -19.76 16.51 5.12
C GLU A 363 -18.81 16.67 3.93
N THR A 364 -18.72 15.67 3.06
CA THR A 364 -17.89 15.69 1.86
C THR A 364 -18.46 14.73 0.82
N ASP A 365 -18.11 14.93 -0.44
CA ASP A 365 -18.33 13.95 -1.50
C ASP A 365 -17.01 13.51 -2.16
N LYS A 366 -15.89 13.90 -1.56
CA LYS A 366 -14.54 13.65 -2.04
C LYS A 366 -13.83 12.61 -1.20
N VAL A 367 -12.93 11.88 -1.86
CA VAL A 367 -11.91 11.10 -1.17
C VAL A 367 -10.92 12.05 -0.48
N SER A 368 -10.61 11.82 0.79
CA SER A 368 -9.77 12.72 1.59
C SER A 368 -8.83 11.95 2.53
N PRO A 369 -7.59 12.44 2.76
CA PRO A 369 -6.67 11.85 3.73
C PRO A 369 -6.99 12.24 5.19
N ASP A 370 -8.02 13.06 5.46
CA ASP A 370 -8.29 13.60 6.79
C ASP A 370 -8.44 12.52 7.86
N SER A 371 -9.22 11.49 7.57
CA SER A 371 -9.47 10.38 8.49
C SER A 371 -8.19 9.60 8.79
N MET A 372 -7.34 9.39 7.78
CA MET A 372 -6.03 8.76 7.94
C MET A 372 -5.11 9.61 8.84
N LEU A 373 -5.06 10.92 8.60
CA LEU A 373 -4.26 11.84 9.42
C LEU A 373 -4.76 11.90 10.87
N ARG A 374 -6.07 11.88 11.09
CA ARG A 374 -6.68 11.78 12.44
C ARG A 374 -6.32 10.47 13.13
N TYR A 375 -6.38 9.35 12.40
CA TYR A 375 -6.00 8.02 12.92
C TYR A 375 -4.55 8.01 13.45
N PHE A 376 -3.63 8.60 12.70
CA PHE A 376 -2.20 8.62 13.02
C PHE A 376 -1.73 9.85 13.82
N ASP A 377 -2.62 10.76 14.22
CA ASP A 377 -2.22 11.98 14.95
C ASP A 377 -1.41 11.70 16.24
N PRO A 378 -1.76 10.71 17.09
CA PRO A 378 -0.96 10.40 18.27
C PRO A 378 0.47 9.98 17.90
N LEU A 379 0.62 9.16 16.86
CA LEU A 379 1.93 8.73 16.37
C LEU A 379 2.70 9.90 15.73
N LEU A 380 2.04 10.78 14.99
CA LEU A 380 2.68 11.95 14.39
C LEU A 380 3.32 12.84 15.45
N ARG A 381 2.58 13.12 16.54
CA ARG A 381 3.08 13.89 17.68
C ARG A 381 4.27 13.19 18.34
N TRP A 382 4.19 11.87 18.49
CA TRP A 382 5.27 11.07 19.03
C TRP A 382 6.52 11.10 18.13
N LEU A 383 6.38 10.87 16.82
CA LEU A 383 7.46 10.93 15.83
C LEU A 383 8.15 12.30 15.82
N LYS A 384 7.37 13.38 15.81
CA LYS A 384 7.89 14.76 15.91
C LYS A 384 8.72 14.96 17.17
N SER A 385 8.29 14.39 18.31
CA SER A 385 9.05 14.41 19.56
C SER A 385 10.38 13.65 19.43
N GLN A 386 10.34 12.46 18.83
CA GLN A 386 11.53 11.63 18.63
C GLN A 386 12.51 12.20 17.61
N ASN A 387 12.03 12.99 16.66
CA ASN A 387 12.83 13.57 15.58
C ASN A 387 13.25 15.02 15.85
N ARG A 388 12.99 15.58 17.04
CA ARG A 388 13.31 17.00 17.35
C ARG A 388 14.76 17.39 17.13
N ARG A 389 15.69 16.44 17.25
CA ARG A 389 17.14 16.66 17.08
C ARG A 389 17.63 16.36 15.66
N GLU A 390 16.76 15.88 14.78
CA GLU A 390 17.10 15.57 13.40
C GLU A 390 17.20 16.87 12.60
N ARG A 391 18.29 17.04 11.85
CA ARG A 391 18.51 18.25 11.03
C ARG A 391 17.60 18.29 9.81
N VAL A 392 17.25 17.11 9.28
CA VAL A 392 16.44 16.94 8.06
C VAL A 392 15.29 15.97 8.34
N ILE A 393 14.06 16.48 8.20
CA ILE A 393 12.85 15.67 8.16
C ILE A 393 12.55 15.27 6.71
N GLY A 394 12.49 13.96 6.45
CA GLY A 394 12.49 13.41 5.10
C GLY A 394 13.92 13.13 4.66
N TRP A 395 14.27 13.45 3.42
CA TRP A 395 15.59 13.17 2.84
C TRP A 395 16.09 14.33 1.98
N THR A 396 17.41 14.42 1.89
CA THR A 396 18.13 15.26 0.95
C THR A 396 18.66 14.39 -0.19
N THR A 397 18.32 14.78 -1.41
CA THR A 397 18.78 14.12 -2.63
C THR A 397 20.07 14.77 -3.12
N PHE A 398 21.10 13.96 -3.36
CA PHE A 398 22.35 14.39 -3.98
C PHE A 398 22.47 13.88 -5.42
N LYS A 399 23.47 14.39 -6.14
CA LYS A 399 23.73 13.97 -7.53
C LYS A 399 24.10 12.49 -7.61
N GLU A 400 24.78 11.98 -6.59
CA GLU A 400 25.19 10.59 -6.47
C GLU A 400 23.97 9.65 -6.36
N ASP A 401 22.87 10.11 -5.74
CA ASP A 401 21.64 9.30 -5.64
C ASP A 401 20.99 9.15 -7.02
N LYS A 402 20.93 10.23 -7.80
CA LYS A 402 20.41 10.18 -9.19
C LYS A 402 21.36 9.43 -10.11
N ALA A 403 22.67 9.54 -9.90
CA ALA A 403 23.68 8.83 -10.67
C ALA A 403 23.53 7.29 -10.60
N LEU A 404 22.80 6.77 -9.61
CA LEU A 404 22.49 5.34 -9.51
C LEU A 404 21.54 4.85 -10.61
N PHE A 405 20.77 5.69 -11.28
CA PHE A 405 19.80 5.27 -12.30
C PHE A 405 19.72 6.21 -13.50
N GLU A 406 20.34 7.39 -13.42
CA GLU A 406 20.60 8.29 -14.53
C GLU A 406 22.11 8.54 -14.59
N PRO A 407 22.85 7.88 -15.50
CA PRO A 407 24.28 8.13 -15.63
C PRO A 407 24.50 9.62 -15.84
N LEU A 408 25.31 10.23 -14.98
CA LEU A 408 25.80 11.59 -15.19
C LEU A 408 26.65 11.54 -16.46
N VAL A 409 26.02 11.77 -17.61
CA VAL A 409 26.74 12.15 -18.81
C VAL A 409 27.34 13.50 -18.48
N TYR A 410 28.54 13.50 -17.90
CA TYR A 410 29.45 14.60 -18.08
C TYR A 410 29.49 14.81 -19.58
N GLY A 411 28.87 15.89 -20.05
CA GLY A 411 29.10 16.46 -21.36
C GLY A 411 30.56 16.92 -21.45
N GLY A 412 31.50 15.99 -21.34
CA GLY A 412 32.85 16.15 -21.77
C GLY A 412 32.77 16.24 -23.27
N ALA A 413 32.97 17.45 -23.79
CA ALA A 413 33.23 17.71 -25.18
C ALA A 413 34.31 16.74 -25.69
N ARG A 414 33.89 15.62 -26.28
CA ARG A 414 34.67 14.90 -27.28
C ARG A 414 33.98 15.08 -28.62
N ARG A 415 33.96 16.34 -29.10
CA ARG A 415 34.15 16.55 -30.54
C ARG A 415 35.55 16.04 -30.85
N CYS A 416 35.63 14.75 -31.14
CA CYS A 416 36.78 14.18 -31.81
C CYS A 416 36.81 14.85 -33.19
N VAL A 417 37.57 15.94 -33.31
CA VAL A 417 37.94 16.48 -34.61
C VAL A 417 38.66 15.34 -35.30
N ARG A 418 38.06 14.78 -36.34
CA ARG A 418 38.75 13.95 -37.32
C ARG A 418 39.92 14.79 -37.84
N SER A 419 41.10 14.62 -37.27
CA SER A 419 42.34 15.01 -37.94
C SER A 419 42.47 14.11 -39.15
N THR A 420 42.01 14.59 -40.30
CA THR A 420 42.53 14.12 -41.58
C THR A 420 44.01 14.43 -41.61
N LEU A 421 44.84 13.42 -41.32
CA LEU A 421 46.24 13.38 -41.68
C LEU A 421 46.35 13.61 -43.20
N VAL A 422 46.76 14.79 -43.61
CA VAL A 422 47.28 15.02 -44.97
C VAL A 422 48.76 14.67 -44.94
N ILE A 423 49.09 13.48 -45.43
CA ILE A 423 50.47 13.04 -45.66
C ILE A 423 50.98 13.75 -46.92
N PHE A 424 51.88 14.72 -46.76
CA PHE A 424 52.65 15.28 -47.87
C PHE A 424 53.79 14.31 -48.21
N MET A 425 53.66 13.61 -49.34
CA MET A 425 54.75 12.86 -49.97
C MET A 425 55.70 13.83 -50.67
N PHE A 426 56.91 13.98 -50.13
CA PHE A 426 58.05 14.55 -50.84
C PHE A 426 58.59 13.49 -51.80
N VAL A 427 58.44 13.72 -53.11
CA VAL A 427 59.18 12.97 -54.14
C VAL A 427 60.33 13.86 -54.60
N ILE A 428 61.54 13.45 -54.24
CA ILE A 428 62.80 13.96 -54.78
C ILE A 428 63.10 13.16 -56.06
N THR A 429 63.21 13.85 -57.19
CA THR A 429 63.95 13.35 -58.35
C THR A 429 64.81 14.48 -58.90
N VAL A 430 66.12 14.30 -58.75
CA VAL A 430 67.20 15.10 -59.33
C VAL A 430 67.59 14.47 -60.68
N ALA A 431 68.19 15.31 -61.54
CA ALA A 431 68.94 15.02 -62.77
C ALA A 431 68.13 14.97 -64.07
N LEU A 432 68.55 15.52 -65.22
CA LEU A 432 69.72 16.30 -65.64
C LEU A 432 69.41 16.78 -67.07
N ASN A 433 70.15 17.79 -67.54
CA ASN A 433 70.44 18.14 -68.95
C ASN A 433 69.48 19.04 -69.76
N ASN A 434 69.92 20.29 -69.90
CA ASN A 434 70.47 20.90 -71.13
C ASN A 434 69.64 20.97 -72.43
N LEU A 435 69.74 22.19 -73.01
CA LEU A 435 69.68 22.60 -74.43
C LEU A 435 68.33 23.07 -74.99
N GLY A 436 68.34 24.31 -75.49
CA GLY A 436 67.36 24.85 -76.44
C GLY A 436 67.01 26.30 -76.17
#